data_AF-A0ABD7PA09-F1
#
_entry.id   AF-A0ABD7PA09-F1
#
_cell.length_a   1.000
_cell.length_b   1.000
_cell.length_c   1.000
_cell.angle_alpha   90.00
_cell.angle_beta   90.00
_cell.angle_gamma   90.00
#
_symmetry.space_group_name_H-M   'P 1'
#
loop_
_entity.id
_entity.type
_entity.pdbx_description
1 polymer ?
#
loop_
_entity_poly.entity_id
_entity_poly.type
_entity_poly.pdbx_seq_one_letter_code
_entity_poly.pdbx_strand_id
1 'polypeptide(L)'
;MKKIMLCCSAGMSTSLLMKKMIAEAEQRGLPVEINAYGVAEFAEQVGHYQVVLLGPQVKYMQQDLQKQADKYGIRVEPINMMDYGLQKGAAVLDFALSLIENKN
;
A
#
# COMPACT_ATOMS: atom_id res chain seq x y z
N MET A 1 2.98 -12.69 -9.18
CA MET A 1 2.01 -11.59 -9.00
C MET A 1 2.42 -10.79 -7.78
N LYS A 2 2.62 -9.48 -7.91
CA LYS A 2 3.05 -8.61 -6.80
C LYS A 2 1.83 -8.21 -5.96
N LYS A 3 1.89 -8.36 -4.64
CA LYS A 3 0.74 -8.12 -3.73
C LYS A 3 1.00 -6.87 -2.88
N ILE A 4 0.14 -5.87 -3.02
CA ILE A 4 0.28 -4.55 -2.38
C ILE A 4 -0.94 -4.32 -1.47
N MET A 5 -0.67 -4.00 -0.21
CA MET A 5 -1.71 -3.62 0.75
C MET A 5 -1.73 -2.09 0.87
N LEU A 6 -2.89 -1.47 0.74
CA LEU A 6 -3.12 -0.10 1.21
C LEU A 6 -3.76 -0.16 2.59
N CYS A 7 -3.26 0.61 3.55
CA CYS A 7 -3.80 0.65 4.90
C CYS A 7 -4.13 2.09 5.30
N CYS A 8 -5.36 2.32 5.75
CA CYS A 8 -5.87 3.64 6.07
C CYS A 8 -6.81 3.61 7.29
N SER A 9 -7.33 4.77 7.69
CA SER A 9 -8.34 4.87 8.76
C SER A 9 -9.76 4.44 8.34
N ALA A 10 -9.88 3.54 7.34
CA ALA A 10 -11.13 3.10 6.72
C ALA A 10 -11.94 4.25 6.06
N GLY A 11 -11.59 4.63 4.82
CA GLY A 11 -12.28 5.71 4.10
C GLY A 11 -12.33 5.55 2.58
N MET A 12 -13.29 6.23 1.95
CA MET A 12 -13.55 6.17 0.49
C MET A 12 -12.35 6.62 -0.36
N SER A 13 -11.51 7.53 0.14
CA SER A 13 -10.36 8.08 -0.59
C SER A 13 -9.33 7.01 -0.96
N THR A 14 -9.12 6.02 -0.10
CA THR A 14 -8.16 4.92 -0.35
C THR A 14 -8.68 3.96 -1.41
N SER A 15 -9.99 3.70 -1.44
CA SER A 15 -10.62 2.86 -2.45
C SER A 15 -10.51 3.47 -3.86
N LEU A 16 -10.59 4.79 -3.97
CA LEU A 16 -10.41 5.46 -5.27
C LEU A 16 -8.95 5.45 -5.74
N LEU A 17 -8.00 5.68 -4.84
CA LEU A 17 -6.57 5.52 -5.16
C LEU A 17 -6.25 4.08 -5.58
N MET A 18 -6.75 3.09 -4.84
CA MET A 18 -6.61 1.66 -5.16
C MET A 18 -7.09 1.36 -6.59
N LYS A 19 -8.30 1.81 -6.95
CA LYS A 19 -8.85 1.62 -8.30
C LYS A 19 -7.96 2.23 -9.38
N LYS A 20 -7.40 3.42 -9.14
CA LYS A 20 -6.47 4.07 -10.08
C LYS A 20 -5.15 3.30 -10.21
N MET A 21 -4.64 2.73 -9.12
CA MET A 21 -3.44 1.89 -9.16
C MET A 21 -3.69 0.58 -9.94
N ILE A 22 -4.87 -0.05 -9.75
CA ILE A 22 -5.26 -1.26 -10.49
C ILE A 22 -5.37 -0.95 -11.98
N ALA A 23 -6.08 0.13 -12.35
CA ALA A 23 -6.23 0.54 -13.74
C ALA A 23 -4.88 0.82 -14.41
N GLU A 24 -3.96 1.49 -13.69
CA GLU A 24 -2.60 1.71 -14.21
C GLU A 24 -1.85 0.38 -14.41
N ALA A 25 -1.93 -0.54 -13.45
CA ALA A 25 -1.25 -1.83 -13.56
C ALA A 25 -1.79 -2.66 -14.72
N GLU A 26 -3.11 -2.65 -14.95
CA GLU A 26 -3.76 -3.26 -16.10
C GLU A 26 -3.27 -2.64 -17.41
N GLN A 27 -3.20 -1.30 -17.50
CA GLN A 27 -2.67 -0.59 -18.67
C GLN A 27 -1.21 -0.97 -18.98
N ARG A 28 -0.41 -1.22 -17.93
CA ARG A 28 1.00 -1.62 -18.06
C ARG A 28 1.19 -3.14 -18.22
N GLY A 29 0.13 -3.94 -18.18
CA GLY A 29 0.21 -5.41 -18.20
C GLY A 29 0.95 -6.00 -16.99
N LEU A 30 0.94 -5.31 -15.85
CA LEU A 30 1.64 -5.74 -14.65
C LEU A 30 0.73 -6.65 -13.80
N PRO A 31 1.14 -7.89 -13.49
CA PRO A 31 0.36 -8.78 -12.65
C PRO A 31 0.50 -8.38 -11.17
N VAL A 32 -0.39 -7.51 -10.72
CA VAL A 32 -0.47 -7.03 -9.33
C VAL A 32 -1.84 -7.30 -8.71
N GLU A 33 -1.85 -7.49 -7.40
CA GLU A 33 -3.05 -7.55 -6.57
C GLU A 33 -2.96 -6.39 -5.57
N ILE A 34 -3.98 -5.53 -5.53
CA ILE A 34 -3.99 -4.33 -4.70
C ILE A 34 -5.31 -4.28 -3.94
N ASN A 35 -5.24 -4.36 -2.61
CA ASN A 35 -6.41 -4.29 -1.74
C ASN A 35 -6.20 -3.23 -0.66
N ALA A 36 -7.30 -2.64 -0.19
CA ALA A 36 -7.29 -1.61 0.83
C ALA A 36 -8.04 -2.08 2.09
N TYR A 37 -7.43 -1.86 3.25
CA TYR A 37 -7.98 -2.26 4.54
C TYR A 37 -7.90 -1.14 5.58
N GLY A 38 -8.71 -1.27 6.64
CA GLY A 38 -8.57 -0.48 7.84
C GLY A 38 -7.37 -0.95 8.68
N VAL A 39 -6.84 -0.05 9.53
CA VAL A 39 -5.79 -0.42 10.50
C VAL A 39 -6.22 -1.59 11.42
N ALA A 40 -7.52 -1.68 11.74
CA ALA A 40 -8.06 -2.76 12.55
C ALA A 40 -7.86 -4.15 11.93
N GLU A 41 -7.85 -4.25 10.60
CA GLU A 41 -7.68 -5.49 9.84
C GLU A 41 -6.20 -5.79 9.55
N PHE A 42 -5.29 -4.88 9.89
CA PHE A 42 -3.88 -4.97 9.48
C PHE A 42 -3.21 -6.26 9.94
N ALA A 43 -3.38 -6.62 11.21
CA ALA A 43 -2.70 -7.78 11.80
C ALA A 43 -3.12 -9.11 11.14
N GLU A 44 -4.36 -9.19 10.67
CA GLU A 44 -4.92 -10.36 9.99
C GLU A 44 -4.49 -10.43 8.52
N GLN A 45 -4.37 -9.27 7.86
CA GLN A 45 -4.15 -9.20 6.42
C GLN A 45 -2.67 -9.15 6.02
N VAL A 46 -1.82 -8.47 6.79
CA VAL A 46 -0.46 -8.08 6.37
C VAL A 46 0.38 -9.26 5.87
N GLY A 47 0.25 -10.45 6.46
CA GLY A 47 1.00 -11.64 6.08
C GLY A 47 0.74 -12.16 4.65
N HIS A 48 -0.30 -11.66 3.97
CA HIS A 48 -0.62 -12.03 2.60
C HIS A 48 0.02 -11.13 1.53
N TYR A 49 0.74 -10.08 1.93
CA TYR A 49 1.24 -9.03 1.03
C TYR A 49 2.78 -8.97 1.00
N GLN A 50 3.33 -8.18 0.07
CA GLN A 50 4.78 -7.97 -0.05
C GLN A 50 5.22 -6.59 0.44
N VAL A 51 4.30 -5.62 0.40
CA VAL A 51 4.50 -4.25 0.86
C VAL A 51 3.17 -3.69 1.38
N VAL A 52 3.24 -2.83 2.38
CA VAL A 52 2.11 -2.02 2.86
C VAL A 52 2.39 -0.55 2.61
N LEU A 53 1.44 0.13 2.00
CA LEU A 53 1.43 1.59 1.90
C LEU A 53 0.41 2.20 2.85
N LEU A 54 0.86 3.11 3.73
CA LEU A 54 0.01 3.80 4.69
C LEU A 54 -0.56 5.09 4.11
N GLY A 55 -1.87 5.29 4.28
CA GLY A 55 -2.47 6.59 4.07
C GLY A 55 -1.82 7.66 4.95
N PRO A 56 -1.62 8.90 4.46
CA PRO A 56 -0.97 9.97 5.24
C PRO A 56 -1.63 10.23 6.61
N GLN A 57 -2.93 9.97 6.72
CA GLN A 57 -3.72 10.16 7.95
C GLN A 57 -3.27 9.25 9.10
N VAL A 58 -2.71 8.07 8.80
CA VAL A 58 -2.28 7.07 9.78
C VAL A 58 -0.76 6.90 9.82
N LYS A 59 0.00 7.86 9.25
CA LYS A 59 1.46 7.83 9.22
C LYS A 59 2.08 7.69 10.61
N TYR A 60 1.47 8.28 11.65
CA TYR A 60 1.97 8.19 13.02
C TYR A 60 2.01 6.73 13.54
N MET A 61 1.23 5.83 12.95
CA MET A 61 1.20 4.40 13.31
C MET A 61 2.30 3.58 12.61
N GLN A 62 3.11 4.19 11.73
CA GLN A 62 4.09 3.46 10.92
C GLN A 62 5.01 2.58 11.76
N GLN A 63 5.56 3.10 12.86
CA GLN A 63 6.49 2.33 13.70
C GLN A 63 5.83 1.09 14.31
N ASP A 64 4.59 1.20 14.76
CA ASP A 64 3.89 0.08 15.39
C ASP A 64 3.40 -0.95 14.36
N LEU A 65 2.98 -0.50 13.19
CA LEU A 65 2.61 -1.38 12.07
C LEU A 65 3.84 -2.06 11.47
N GLN A 66 4.98 -1.37 11.40
CA GLN A 66 6.25 -1.95 10.95
C GLN A 66 6.69 -3.10 11.87
N LYS A 67 6.64 -2.91 13.20
CA LYS A 67 6.94 -4.00 14.16
C LYS A 67 6.09 -5.25 13.92
N GLN A 68 4.82 -5.06 13.57
CA GLN A 68 3.92 -6.17 13.24
C GLN A 68 4.24 -6.81 11.89
N ALA A 69 4.69 -6.02 10.91
CA ALA A 69 5.06 -6.47 9.57
C ALA A 69 6.45 -7.13 9.51
N ASP A 70 7.35 -6.79 10.44
CA ASP A 70 8.72 -7.32 10.53
C ASP A 70 8.73 -8.85 10.66
N LYS A 71 7.73 -9.44 11.32
CA LYS A 71 7.58 -10.91 11.43
C LYS A 71 7.38 -11.61 10.07
N TYR A 72 6.96 -10.87 9.06
CA TYR A 72 6.83 -11.31 7.66
C TYR A 72 7.92 -10.70 6.75
N GLY A 73 8.83 -9.90 7.33
CA GLY A 73 9.80 -9.09 6.63
C GLY A 73 9.17 -8.02 5.74
N ILE A 74 7.91 -7.62 5.94
CA ILE A 74 7.19 -6.71 5.03
C ILE A 74 7.49 -5.25 5.41
N ARG A 75 7.74 -4.41 4.41
CA ARG A 75 7.95 -2.96 4.62
C ARG A 75 6.61 -2.23 4.67
N VAL A 76 6.53 -1.27 5.57
CA VAL A 76 5.39 -0.39 5.80
C VAL A 76 5.85 1.06 5.59
N GLU A 77 5.40 1.67 4.51
CA GLU A 77 5.84 3.02 4.13
C GLU A 77 4.64 3.96 3.91
N PRO A 78 4.69 5.22 4.37
CA PRO A 78 3.64 6.18 4.12
C PRO A 78 3.65 6.65 2.67
N ILE A 79 2.46 6.77 2.09
CA ILE A 79 2.27 7.39 0.78
C ILE A 79 2.58 8.89 0.90
N ASN A 80 3.23 9.46 -0.12
CA ASN A 80 3.42 10.90 -0.20
C ASN A 80 2.05 11.61 -0.16
N MET A 81 1.93 12.65 0.69
CA MET A 81 0.67 13.36 0.89
C MET A 81 0.12 13.99 -0.41
N MET A 82 0.98 14.50 -1.27
CA MET A 82 0.60 15.09 -2.55
C MET A 82 0.06 14.02 -3.50
N ASP A 83 0.75 12.88 -3.61
CA ASP A 83 0.32 11.80 -4.52
C ASP A 83 -0.97 11.14 -4.05
N TYR A 84 -1.17 11.03 -2.73
CA TYR A 84 -2.43 10.59 -2.13
C TYR A 84 -3.55 11.60 -2.41
N GLY A 85 -3.32 12.89 -2.14
CA GLY A 85 -4.33 13.95 -2.31
C GLY A 85 -4.75 14.16 -3.76
N LEU A 86 -3.81 14.09 -4.70
CA LEU A 86 -4.07 14.16 -6.15
C LEU A 86 -4.45 12.81 -6.75
N GLN A 87 -4.45 11.75 -5.94
CA GLN A 87 -4.77 10.37 -6.33
C GLN A 87 -3.97 9.88 -7.54
N LYS A 88 -2.66 10.08 -7.53
CA LYS A 88 -1.76 9.65 -8.60
C LYS A 88 -1.49 8.14 -8.51
N GLY A 89 -2.43 7.33 -9.02
CA GLY A 89 -2.32 5.86 -9.01
C GLY A 89 -1.00 5.34 -9.58
N ALA A 90 -0.54 5.91 -10.68
CA ALA A 90 0.76 5.57 -11.29
C ALA A 90 1.95 5.78 -10.34
N ALA A 91 2.08 6.98 -9.76
CA ALA A 91 3.18 7.30 -8.86
C ALA A 91 3.19 6.41 -7.61
N VAL A 92 2.01 6.12 -7.06
CA VAL A 92 1.88 5.27 -5.87
C VAL A 92 2.16 3.80 -6.21
N LEU A 93 1.78 3.33 -7.40
CA LEU A 93 2.13 2.00 -7.89
C LEU A 93 3.64 1.86 -8.06
N ASP A 94 4.29 2.83 -8.72
CA ASP A 94 5.75 2.83 -8.92
C ASP A 94 6.50 2.82 -7.59
N PHE A 95 6.01 3.61 -6.62
CA PHE A 95 6.55 3.58 -5.27
C PHE A 95 6.42 2.20 -4.63
N ALA A 96 5.24 1.57 -4.68
CA ALA A 96 5.04 0.22 -4.15
C ALA A 96 5.99 -0.82 -4.78
N LEU A 97 6.13 -0.77 -6.11
CA LEU A 97 6.98 -1.68 -6.86
C LEU A 97 8.47 -1.51 -6.50
N SER A 98 8.93 -0.26 -6.37
CA SER A 98 10.31 0.03 -5.95
C SER A 98 10.66 -0.56 -4.57
N LEU A 99 9.70 -0.57 -3.65
CA LEU A 99 9.89 -1.14 -2.31
C LEU A 99 9.96 -2.68 -2.32
N ILE A 100 9.25 -3.31 -3.25
CA ILE A 100 9.31 -4.76 -3.46
C ILE A 100 10.65 -5.15 -4.10
N GLU A 101 11.15 -4.36 -5.07
CA GLU A 101 12.36 -4.67 -5.83
C GLU A 101 13.65 -4.42 -5.03
N ASN A 102 13.69 -3.37 -4.21
CA ASN A 102 14.84 -3.07 -3.31
C ASN A 102 14.98 -4.04 -2.12
N LYS A 103 14.19 -5.12 -2.11
CA LYS A 103 14.25 -6.18 -1.11
C LYS A 103 15.12 -7.37 -1.55
N ASN A 104 15.63 -7.32 -2.78
CA ASN A 104 16.57 -8.28 -3.37
C ASN A 104 18.02 -7.85 -3.17
#